data_AF-A0AAP1VCA5-F1
#
_entry.id   AF-A0AAP1VCA5-F1
#
_cell.length_a   1.000
_cell.length_b   1.000
_cell.length_c   1.000
_cell.angle_alpha   90.00
_cell.angle_beta   90.00
_cell.angle_gamma   90.00
#
_symmetry.space_group_name_H-M   'P 1'
#
loop_
_entity.id
_entity.type
_entity.pdbx_description
1 polymer ?
#
loop_
_entity_poly.entity_id
_entity_poly.type
_entity_poly.pdbx_seq_one_letter_code
_entity_poly.pdbx_strand_id
1 'polypeptide(L)' 'MSDTRPLYGEDAAALRKKAGFTQQQLADRWGLSRAQIGRYEKTGQIVPPKVADAYRGLAVVGG' A
#
# COMPACT_ATOMS: atom_id res chain seq x y z
N MET A 1 11.11 2.92 12.52
CA MET A 1 12.00 1.81 12.11
C MET A 1 11.51 1.34 10.74
N SER A 2 12.22 1.66 9.66
CA SER A 2 11.85 1.18 8.33
C SER A 2 12.25 -0.28 8.23
N ASP A 3 11.26 -1.17 8.19
CA ASP A 3 11.49 -2.57 7.84
C ASP A 3 12.11 -2.61 6.44
N THR A 4 13.40 -2.97 6.36
CA THR A 4 14.17 -2.95 5.11
C THR A 4 13.77 -4.06 4.14
N ARG A 5 12.88 -4.98 4.55
CA ARG A 5 12.43 -6.08 3.70
C ARG A 5 11.62 -5.55 2.51
N PRO A 6 11.72 -6.15 1.32
CA PRO A 6 10.84 -5.81 0.20
C PRO A 6 9.38 -6.00 0.60
N LEU A 7 8.52 -5.05 0.21
CA LEU A 7 7.07 -5.24 0.28
C LEU A 7 6.57 -5.70 -1.09
N TYR A 8 5.88 -6.82 -1.14
CA TYR A 8 5.26 -7.30 -2.37
C TYR A 8 3.83 -6.74 -2.53
N GLY A 9 3.35 -6.66 -3.77
CA GLY A 9 2.07 -6.06 -4.09
C GLY A 9 0.88 -6.72 -3.39
N GLU A 10 0.93 -8.04 -3.20
CA GLU A 10 -0.07 -8.79 -2.44
C GLU A 10 -0.13 -8.36 -0.96
N ASP A 11 1.02 -8.12 -0.33
CA ASP A 11 1.10 -7.65 1.05
C ASP A 11 0.63 -6.21 1.17
N ALA A 12 0.97 -5.36 0.20
CA ALA A 12 0.47 -3.99 0.11
C ALA A 12 -1.07 -3.95 -0.01
N ALA A 13 -1.64 -4.82 -0.85
CA ALA A 13 -3.08 -4.97 -0.96
C ALA A 13 -3.72 -5.45 0.35
N ALA A 14 -3.06 -6.37 1.07
CA ALA A 14 -3.53 -6.87 2.36
C ALA A 14 -3.53 -5.75 3.43
N LEU A 15 -2.46 -4.95 3.50
CA LEU A 15 -2.36 -3.79 4.39
C LEU A 15 -3.46 -2.76 4.13
N ARG A 16 -3.72 -2.43 2.86
CA ARG A 16 -4.83 -1.54 2.48
C ARG A 16 -6.18 -2.09 2.93
N LYS A 17 -6.46 -3.36 2.65
CA LYS A 17 -7.73 -4.01 3.01
C LYS A 17 -7.93 -4.04 4.53
N LYS A 18 -6.87 -4.36 5.29
CA LYS A 18 -6.88 -4.33 6.76
C LYS A 18 -7.20 -2.94 7.30
N ALA A 19 -6.73 -1.89 6.62
CA ALA A 19 -7.05 -0.50 6.94
C ALA A 19 -8.43 -0.03 6.43
N GLY A 20 -9.25 -0.91 5.83
CA GLY A 20 -10.62 -0.61 5.43
C GLY A 20 -10.77 0.21 4.15
N PHE A 21 -9.69 0.44 3.39
CA PHE A 21 -9.76 1.24 2.18
C PHE A 21 -9.99 0.39 0.93
N THR A 22 -10.84 0.87 0.02
CA THR A 22 -10.80 0.49 -1.39
C THR A 22 -9.56 1.07 -2.08
N GLN A 23 -9.21 0.56 -3.27
CA GLN A 23 -8.11 1.15 -4.06
C GLN A 23 -8.40 2.60 -4.45
N GLN A 24 -9.66 2.95 -4.71
CA GLN A 24 -10.05 4.33 -5.04
C GLN A 24 -9.87 5.25 -3.83
N GLN A 25 -10.37 4.87 -2.66
CA GLN A 25 -10.21 5.68 -1.45
C GLN A 25 -8.74 5.87 -1.06
N LEU A 26 -7.90 4.83 -1.23
CA LEU A 26 -6.47 4.96 -0.99
C LEU A 26 -5.81 5.90 -2.00
N ALA A 27 -6.18 5.76 -3.28
CA ALA A 27 -5.72 6.65 -4.34
C ALA A 27 -6.07 8.12 -4.05
N ASP A 28 -7.32 8.39 -3.67
CA ASP A 28 -7.80 9.74 -3.31
C ASP A 28 -7.01 10.30 -2.12
N ARG A 29 -6.76 9.46 -1.10
CA ARG A 29 -5.98 9.85 0.10
C ARG A 29 -4.52 10.18 -0.23
N TRP A 30 -3.93 9.49 -1.21
CA TRP A 30 -2.52 9.64 -1.56
C TRP A 30 -2.28 10.57 -2.77
N GLY A 31 -3.33 11.16 -3.34
CA GLY A 31 -3.21 11.99 -4.54
C GLY A 31 -2.73 11.20 -5.76
N LEU A 32 -3.12 9.94 -5.87
CA LEU A 32 -2.78 9.04 -6.97
C LEU A 32 -4.03 8.62 -7.75
N SER A 33 -3.83 7.96 -8.89
CA SER A 33 -4.92 7.26 -9.58
C SER A 33 -5.12 5.85 -9.02
N ARG A 34 -6.35 5.34 -9.12
CA ARG A 34 -6.67 3.93 -8.83
C ARG A 34 -5.78 2.96 -9.62
N ALA A 35 -5.43 3.30 -10.86
CA ALA A 35 -4.56 2.48 -11.70
C ALA A 35 -3.13 2.38 -11.14
N GLN A 36 -2.59 3.47 -10.57
CA GLN A 36 -1.29 3.45 -9.90
C GLN A 36 -1.33 2.53 -8.67
N ILE A 37 -2.39 2.59 -7.86
CA ILE A 37 -2.59 1.67 -6.73
C ILE A 37 -2.64 0.22 -7.22
N GLY A 38 -3.41 -0.06 -8.28
CA GLY A 38 -3.47 -1.40 -8.87
C GLY A 38 -2.12 -1.90 -9.39
N ARG A 39 -1.26 -1.02 -9.92
CA ARG A 39 0.10 -1.37 -10.34
C ARG A 39 1.00 -1.71 -9.15
N TYR A 40 0.91 -0.97 -8.05
CA TYR A 40 1.67 -1.27 -6.84
C TYR A 40 1.20 -2.57 -6.18
N GLU A 41 -0.09 -2.86 -6.22
CA GLU A 41 -0.70 -4.05 -5.63
C GLU A 41 -0.63 -5.30 -6.52
N LYS A 42 0.11 -5.26 -7.63
CA LYS A 42 0.25 -6.40 -8.54
C LYS A 42 1.08 -7.51 -7.87
N THR A 43 0.51 -8.72 -7.79
CA THR A 43 1.16 -9.88 -7.16
C THR A 43 2.54 -10.17 -7.75
N GLY A 44 3.50 -10.47 -6.88
CA GLY A 44 4.88 -10.77 -7.24
C GLY A 44 5.70 -9.57 -7.70
N GLN A 45 5.14 -8.36 -7.69
CA GLN A 45 5.89 -7.12 -7.92
C GLN A 45 6.33 -6.51 -6.60
N ILE A 46 7.56 -6.01 -6.58
CA ILE A 46 8.08 -5.24 -5.45
C ILE A 46 7.52 -3.82 -5.52
N VAL A 47 6.94 -3.36 -4.42
CA VAL A 47 6.47 -1.98 -4.27
C VAL A 47 7.68 -1.05 -4.11
N PRO A 48 7.74 0.09 -4.82
CA PRO A 48 8.82 1.06 -4.64
C PRO A 48 8.99 1.45 -3.17
N PRO A 49 10.22 1.57 -2.64
CA PRO A 49 10.46 1.73 -1.20
C PRO A 49 9.66 2.84 -0.52
N LYS A 50 9.58 4.03 -1.15
CA LYS A 50 8.79 5.16 -0.62
C LYS A 50 7.29 4.86 -0.51
N VAL A 51 6.76 4.09 -1.45
CA VAL A 51 5.35 3.68 -1.46
C VAL A 51 5.14 2.55 -0.43
N ALA A 52 6.09 1.64 -0.29
CA ALA A 52 6.04 0.57 0.70
C ALA A 52 5.96 1.13 2.14
N ASP A 53 6.71 2.18 2.44
CA ASP A 53 6.65 2.85 3.73
C ASP A 53 5.28 3.48 4.00
N ALA A 54 4.63 4.05 2.97
CA ALA A 54 3.27 4.56 3.09
C ALA A 54 2.26 3.44 3.40
N TYR A 55 2.37 2.27 2.74
CA TYR A 55 1.55 1.10 3.05
C TYR A 55 1.76 0.59 4.47
N ARG A 56 3.00 0.52 4.95
CA ARG A 56 3.31 0.12 6.34
C ARG A 56 2.70 1.07 7.36
N GLY A 57 2.66 2.36 7.05
CA GLY A 57 2.03 3.38 7.89
C GLY A 57 0.51 3.22 8.05
N LEU A 58 -0.17 2.50 7.15
CA LEU A 58 -1.62 2.25 7.27
C LEU A 58 -1.97 1.44 8.52
N ALA A 59 -1.06 0.58 8.99
CA ALA A 59 -1.29 -0.28 10.16
C ALA A 59 -1.30 0.45 11.51
N VAL A 60 -0.82 1.71 11.56
CA VAL A 60 -0.65 2.48 12.81
C VAL A 60 -1.90 3.30 13.16
N VAL A 61 -2.82 3.51 12.21
CA VAL A 61 -3.97 4.43 12.38
C VAL A 61 -5.27 3.71 12.80
N GLY A 62 -5.21 2.41 13.09
CA GLY A 62 -6.37 1.56 13.40
C GLY A 62 -6.45 1.02 14.84
N GLY A 63 -5.78 1.67 15.80
CA GLY A 63 -5.82 1.34 17.23
C GLY A 63 -6.30 2.52 18.06
#